data_AF-A0A9D6Z2D3-F1
#
_entry.id   AF-A0A9D6Z2D3-F1
#
_cell.length_a   1.000
_cell.length_b   1.000
_cell.length_c   1.000
_cell.angle_alpha   90.00
_cell.angle_beta   90.00
_cell.angle_gamma   90.00
#
_symmetry.space_group_name_H-M   'P 1'
#
loop_
_entity.id
_entity.type
_entity.pdbx_description
1 polymer ?
#
loop_
_entity_poly.entity_id
_entity_poly.type
_entity_poly.pdbx_seq_one_letter_code
_entity_poly.pdbx_strand_id
1 'polypeptide(L)'
;MTAIIVGLIAVVAYLLKLGVLMNFISESVLVGFSSGAALYIASTQPGKLFGIHGGHGQFIERISHLIQHIGEANPWALALGILALVILMMGEHLVPRLPWSLIIVLGSIGLMSVIDPKAHGISLSGVSPAAFLS
;
A
#
# COMPACT_ATOMS: atom_id res chain seq x y z
N MET A 1 5.32 18.38 10.90
CA MET A 1 6.44 18.58 11.85
C MET A 1 7.45 17.42 11.86
N THR A 2 7.01 16.17 11.97
CA THR A 2 7.91 14.97 11.93
C THR A 2 8.79 14.91 10.69
N ALA A 3 8.21 15.15 9.50
CA ALA A 3 8.95 15.17 8.23
C ALA A 3 10.07 16.23 8.21
N ILE A 4 9.83 17.42 8.80
CA ILE A 4 10.81 18.50 8.87
C ILE A 4 11.98 18.11 9.77
N ILE A 5 11.69 17.51 10.94
CA ILE A 5 12.71 17.05 11.88
C ILE A 5 13.55 15.93 11.26
N VAL A 6 12.92 14.95 10.60
CA VAL A 6 13.63 13.87 9.89
C VAL A 6 14.51 14.43 8.79
N GLY A 7 14.02 15.41 8.01
CA GLY A 7 14.80 16.08 6.97
C GLY A 7 16.00 16.83 7.53
N LEU A 8 15.83 17.57 8.63
CA LEU A 8 16.92 18.28 9.29
C LEU A 8 18.01 17.33 9.81
N ILE A 9 17.60 16.24 10.46
CA ILE A 9 18.53 15.20 10.95
C ILE A 9 19.28 14.56 9.78
N ALA A 10 18.62 14.28 8.66
CA ALA A 10 19.26 13.71 7.47
C ALA A 10 20.32 14.66 6.88
N VAL A 11 20.04 15.96 6.80
CA VAL A 11 21.00 16.98 6.33
C VAL A 11 22.21 17.06 7.25
N VAL A 12 22.00 17.08 8.57
CA VAL A 12 23.09 17.08 9.56
C VAL A 12 23.93 15.81 9.45
N ALA A 13 23.29 14.64 9.33
CA ALA A 13 23.99 13.37 9.18
C ALA A 13 24.83 13.30 7.89
N TYR A 14 24.33 13.87 6.80
CA TYR A 14 25.06 14.02 5.55
C TYR A 14 26.30 14.92 5.71
N LEU A 15 26.15 16.09 6.34
CA LEU A 15 27.26 17.03 6.59
C LEU A 15 28.36 16.40 7.47
N LEU A 16 27.96 15.58 8.44
CA LEU A 16 28.87 14.83 9.31
C LEU A 16 29.47 13.58 8.65
N LYS A 17 29.14 13.30 7.37
CA LYS A 17 29.57 12.11 6.62
C LYS A 17 29.27 10.80 7.35
N LEU A 18 28.18 10.75 8.11
CA LEU A 18 27.74 9.55 8.85
C LEU A 18 27.37 8.38 7.92
N GLY A 19 27.31 8.61 6.59
CA GLY A 19 27.23 7.53 5.60
C GLY A 19 28.36 6.50 5.72
N VAL A 20 29.54 6.88 6.23
CA VAL A 20 30.63 5.92 6.49
C VAL A 20 30.24 4.91 7.59
N LEU A 21 29.45 5.33 8.59
CA LEU A 21 28.97 4.43 9.65
C LEU A 21 27.94 3.43 9.12
N MET A 22 27.16 3.79 8.09
CA MET A 22 26.19 2.88 7.47
C MET A 22 26.88 1.68 6.80
N ASN A 23 28.13 1.83 6.34
CA ASN A 23 28.92 0.72 5.80
C ASN A 23 29.31 -0.32 6.87
N PHE A 24 29.20 0.01 8.16
CA PHE A 24 29.42 -0.95 9.26
C PHE A 24 28.14 -1.70 9.66
N ILE A 25 26.99 -1.34 9.08
CA ILE A 25 25.76 -2.10 9.26
C ILE A 25 25.83 -3.31 8.32
N SER A 26 25.74 -4.51 8.90
CA SER A 26 25.73 -5.74 8.11
C SER A 26 24.56 -5.75 7.14
N GLU A 27 24.81 -6.19 5.91
CA GLU A 27 23.79 -6.41 4.88
C GLU A 27 22.61 -7.25 5.40
N SER A 28 22.90 -8.25 6.24
CA SER A 28 21.88 -9.08 6.90
C SER A 28 20.87 -8.28 7.74
N VAL A 29 21.29 -7.18 8.36
CA VAL A 29 20.41 -6.31 9.17
C VAL A 29 19.49 -5.51 8.27
N LEU A 30 20.01 -4.97 7.16
CA LEU A 30 19.22 -4.23 6.18
C LEU A 30 18.18 -5.14 5.50
N VAL A 31 18.59 -6.35 5.12
CA VAL A 31 17.68 -7.37 4.55
C VAL A 31 16.63 -7.79 5.58
N GLY A 32 17.02 -8.00 6.84
CA GLY A 32 16.09 -8.32 7.93
C GLY A 32 15.06 -7.22 8.18
N PHE A 33 15.50 -5.96 8.23
CA PHE A 33 14.63 -4.80 8.39
C PHE A 33 13.67 -4.63 7.21
N SER A 34 14.18 -4.73 5.97
CA SER A 34 13.36 -4.62 4.76
C SER A 34 12.33 -5.76 4.67
N SER A 35 12.72 -6.99 5.02
CA SER A 35 11.80 -8.14 5.08
C SER A 35 10.72 -7.94 6.14
N GLY A 36 11.09 -7.44 7.33
CA GLY A 36 10.13 -7.10 8.38
C GLY A 36 9.14 -5.99 7.96
N ALA A 37 9.63 -4.95 7.30
CA ALA A 37 8.79 -3.89 6.74
C ALA A 37 7.86 -4.41 5.65
N ALA A 38 8.35 -5.28 4.76
CA ALA A 38 7.54 -5.93 3.73
C ALA A 38 6.42 -6.79 4.34
N LEU A 39 6.73 -7.59 5.37
CA LEU A 39 5.74 -8.37 6.12
C LEU A 39 4.70 -7.47 6.80
N TYR A 40 5.14 -6.37 7.42
CA TYR A 40 4.22 -5.41 8.05
C TYR A 40 3.26 -4.81 7.02
N ILE A 41 3.77 -4.32 5.89
CA ILE A 41 2.97 -3.78 4.79
C ILE A 41 2.01 -4.85 4.26
N ALA A 42 2.49 -6.07 4.04
CA ALA A 42 1.67 -7.19 3.59
C ALA A 42 0.52 -7.51 4.57
N SER A 43 0.70 -7.32 5.88
CA SER A 43 -0.37 -7.47 6.87
C SER A 43 -1.45 -6.37 6.83
N THR A 44 -1.14 -5.19 6.26
CA THR A 44 -2.11 -4.08 6.18
C THR A 44 -3.11 -4.19 5.03
N GLN A 45 -2.86 -5.05 4.05
CA GLN A 45 -3.64 -5.15 2.80
C GLN A 45 -4.79 -6.18 2.82
N PRO A 46 -4.68 -7.37 3.49
CA PRO A 46 -5.69 -8.42 3.47
C PRO A 46 -7.08 -7.94 3.86
N GLY A 47 -7.24 -7.15 4.94
CA GLY A 47 -8.58 -6.66 5.33
C GLY A 47 -9.33 -5.96 4.19
N LYS A 48 -8.62 -5.22 3.33
CA LYS A 48 -9.19 -4.59 2.13
C LYS A 48 -9.53 -5.61 1.04
N LEU A 49 -8.70 -6.63 0.85
CA LEU A 49 -8.92 -7.72 -0.13
C LEU A 49 -10.09 -8.63 0.26
N PHE A 50 -10.24 -8.92 1.55
CA PHE A 50 -11.31 -9.78 2.06
C PHE A 50 -12.63 -9.02 2.35
N GLY A 51 -12.65 -7.70 2.15
CA GLY A 51 -13.82 -6.84 2.40
C GLY A 51 -14.15 -6.65 3.90
N ILE A 52 -13.22 -7.01 4.78
CA ILE A 52 -13.38 -6.97 6.23
C ILE A 52 -13.00 -5.55 6.70
N HIS A 53 -14.02 -4.76 7.04
CA HIS A 53 -13.86 -3.43 7.58
C HIS A 53 -13.67 -3.53 9.10
N GLY A 54 -12.58 -2.98 9.66
CA GLY A 54 -12.43 -2.87 11.12
C GLY A 54 -11.14 -3.40 11.74
N GLY A 55 -10.17 -3.88 10.97
CA GLY A 55 -8.86 -4.28 11.50
C GLY A 55 -7.99 -3.08 11.90
N HIS A 56 -8.18 -2.54 13.11
CA HIS A 56 -7.29 -1.54 13.72
C HIS A 56 -6.37 -2.21 14.75
N GLY A 57 -5.05 -1.98 14.63
CA GLY A 57 -4.06 -2.58 15.53
C GLY A 57 -2.67 -2.79 14.93
N GLN A 58 -1.76 -3.34 15.73
CA GLN A 58 -0.41 -3.76 15.35
C GLN A 58 -0.44 -5.07 14.52
N PHE A 59 0.70 -5.50 13.96
CA PHE A 59 0.81 -6.67 13.06
C PHE A 59 0.05 -7.92 13.57
N ILE A 60 0.24 -8.27 14.85
CA ILE A 60 -0.39 -9.45 15.46
C ILE A 60 -1.90 -9.28 15.61
N GLU A 61 -2.36 -8.11 16.07
CA GLU A 61 -3.79 -7.79 16.23
C GLU A 61 -4.53 -7.81 14.89
N ARG A 62 -3.88 -7.36 13.82
CA ARG A 62 -4.41 -7.42 12.45
C ARG A 62 -4.56 -8.85 11.95
N ILE A 63 -3.56 -9.70 12.20
CA ILE A 63 -3.61 -11.11 11.81
C ILE A 63 -4.67 -11.86 12.63
N SER A 64 -4.75 -11.64 13.94
CA SER A 64 -5.77 -12.28 14.78
C SER A 64 -7.18 -11.86 14.36
N HIS A 65 -7.39 -10.58 14.07
CA HIS A 65 -8.67 -10.07 13.59
C HIS A 65 -9.06 -10.69 12.24
N LEU A 66 -8.08 -10.83 11.32
CA LEU A 66 -8.30 -11.45 10.02
C LEU A 66 -8.69 -12.93 10.15
N ILE A 67 -8.02 -13.69 11.02
CA ILE A 67 -8.33 -15.11 11.26
C ILE A 67 -9.71 -15.27 11.92
N GLN A 68 -10.04 -14.41 12.89
CA GLN A 68 -11.32 -14.47 13.59
C GLN A 68 -12.53 -14.14 12.70
N HIS A 69 -12.37 -13.20 11.76
CA HIS A 69 -13.45 -12.75 10.88
C HIS A 69 -13.34 -13.35 9.46
N ILE A 70 -12.50 -14.37 9.25
CA ILE A 70 -12.34 -15.02 7.95
C ILE A 70 -13.64 -15.70 7.49
N GLY A 71 -14.49 -16.12 8.43
CA GLY A 71 -15.81 -16.68 8.15
C GLY A 71 -16.86 -15.66 7.71
N GLU A 72 -16.62 -14.37 7.94
CA GLU A 72 -17.46 -13.26 7.47
C GLU A 72 -16.96 -12.68 6.14
N ALA A 73 -15.89 -13.28 5.56
CA ALA A 73 -15.32 -12.82 4.31
C ALA A 73 -16.35 -12.85 3.19
N ASN A 74 -16.50 -11.73 2.49
CA ASN A 74 -17.43 -11.65 1.36
C ASN A 74 -16.85 -12.42 0.16
N PRO A 75 -17.48 -13.51 -0.32
CA PRO A 75 -16.96 -14.31 -1.41
C PRO A 75 -16.77 -13.53 -2.72
N TRP A 76 -17.54 -12.45 -2.93
CA TRP A 76 -17.36 -11.55 -4.08
C TRP A 76 -16.13 -10.66 -3.94
N ALA A 77 -15.89 -10.10 -2.75
CA ALA A 77 -14.68 -9.32 -2.48
C ALA A 77 -13.42 -10.20 -2.63
N LEU A 78 -13.50 -11.44 -2.14
CA LEU A 78 -12.48 -12.47 -2.31
C LEU A 78 -12.21 -12.80 -3.77
N ALA A 79 -13.24 -13.05 -4.58
CA ALA A 79 -13.10 -13.33 -6.00
C ALA A 79 -12.44 -12.16 -6.74
N LEU A 80 -12.84 -10.92 -6.43
CA LEU A 80 -12.24 -9.71 -6.99
C LEU A 80 -10.79 -9.51 -6.52
N GLY A 81 -10.49 -9.79 -5.25
CA GLY A 81 -9.14 -9.71 -4.69
C GLY A 81 -8.19 -10.73 -5.32
N ILE A 82 -8.63 -11.98 -5.47
CA ILE A 82 -7.87 -13.03 -6.17
C ILE A 82 -7.67 -12.67 -7.64
N LEU A 83 -8.72 -12.21 -8.31
CA LEU A 83 -8.63 -11.78 -9.71
C LEU A 83 -7.63 -10.63 -9.87
N ALA A 84 -7.66 -9.64 -8.98
CA ALA A 84 -6.71 -8.53 -8.99
C ALA A 84 -5.27 -8.99 -8.73
N LEU A 85 -5.04 -9.93 -7.81
CA LEU A 85 -3.73 -10.51 -7.55
C LEU A 85 -3.21 -11.28 -8.78
N VAL A 86 -4.05 -12.09 -9.42
CA VAL A 86 -3.70 -12.82 -10.65
C VAL A 86 -3.33 -11.84 -11.77
N ILE A 87 -4.12 -10.78 -11.97
CA ILE A 87 -3.83 -9.75 -12.98
C ILE A 87 -2.52 -9.01 -12.65
N LEU A 88 -2.28 -8.67 -11.38
CA LEU A 88 -1.04 -8.01 -10.96
C LEU A 88 0.17 -8.89 -11.21
N MET A 89 0.14 -10.16 -10.75
CA MET A 89 1.23 -11.11 -10.97
C MET A 89 1.48 -11.37 -12.45
N MET A 90 0.41 -11.53 -13.23
CA MET A 90 0.51 -11.77 -14.67
C MET A 90 1.00 -10.51 -15.41
N GLY A 91 0.54 -9.32 -15.03
CA GLY A 91 0.97 -8.04 -15.60
C GLY A 91 2.43 -7.71 -15.32
N GLU A 92 2.90 -7.97 -14.09
CA GLU A 92 4.32 -7.84 -13.74
C GLU A 92 5.19 -8.82 -14.53
N HIS A 93 4.68 -10.03 -14.83
CA HIS A 93 5.43 -11.01 -15.61
C HIS A 93 5.45 -10.72 -17.12
N LEU A 94 4.36 -10.19 -17.69
CA LEU A 94 4.28 -9.95 -19.13
C LEU A 94 4.99 -8.66 -19.55
N VAL A 95 4.97 -7.59 -18.73
CA VAL A 95 5.56 -6.29 -19.13
C VAL A 95 6.16 -5.53 -17.92
N PRO A 96 7.29 -5.98 -17.35
CA PRO A 96 7.90 -5.38 -16.15
C PRO A 96 8.51 -3.97 -16.34
N ARG A 97 8.43 -3.40 -17.54
CA ARG A 97 9.09 -2.12 -17.90
C ARG A 97 8.17 -0.91 -17.98
N LEU A 98 6.85 -1.10 -17.90
CA LEU A 98 5.90 0.01 -17.91
C LEU A 98 5.37 0.29 -16.50
N PRO A 99 5.19 1.57 -16.11
CA PRO A 99 4.54 1.93 -14.85
C PRO A 99 3.04 1.67 -14.95
N TRP A 100 2.64 0.40 -14.82
CA TRP A 100 1.27 -0.08 -14.95
C TRP A 100 0.27 0.65 -14.04
N SER A 101 0.72 1.09 -12.86
CA SER A 101 -0.08 1.94 -11.96
C SER A 101 -0.56 3.22 -12.64
N LEU A 102 0.28 3.89 -13.45
CA LEU A 102 -0.11 5.11 -14.17
C LEU A 102 -1.08 4.81 -15.31
N ILE A 103 -0.87 3.71 -16.04
CA ILE A 103 -1.75 3.31 -17.15
C ILE A 103 -3.15 2.97 -16.63
N ILE A 104 -3.23 2.24 -15.51
CA ILE A 104 -4.49 1.87 -14.86
C ILE A 104 -5.23 3.11 -14.37
N VAL A 105 -4.53 4.05 -13.72
CA VAL A 105 -5.14 5.31 -13.26
C VAL A 105 -5.66 6.14 -14.44
N LEU A 106 -4.85 6.34 -15.47
CA LEU A 106 -5.26 7.10 -16.66
C LEU A 106 -6.41 6.42 -17.41
N GLY A 107 -6.39 5.09 -17.52
CA GLY A 107 -7.48 4.30 -18.09
C GLY A 107 -8.77 4.43 -17.29
N SER A 108 -8.68 4.37 -15.95
CA SER A 108 -9.84 4.53 -15.07
C SER A 108 -10.47 5.92 -15.16
N ILE A 109 -9.66 6.97 -15.28
CA ILE A 109 -10.12 8.36 -15.50
C ILE A 109 -10.81 8.49 -16.87
N GLY A 110 -10.26 7.85 -17.92
CA GLY A 110 -10.87 7.85 -19.25
C GLY A 110 -12.21 7.12 -19.29
N LEU A 111 -12.30 5.95 -18.65
CA LEU A 111 -13.53 5.16 -18.56
C LEU A 111 -14.62 5.83 -17.71
N MET A 112 -14.26 6.51 -16.62
CA MET A 112 -15.19 7.28 -15.79
C MET A 112 -15.76 8.54 -16.49
N SER A 113 -15.15 8.98 -17.60
CA SER A 113 -15.71 10.07 -18.41
C SER A 113 -16.82 9.60 -19.36
N VAL A 114 -16.93 8.29 -19.61
CA VAL A 114 -17.92 7.70 -20.53
C VAL A 114 -19.01 6.92 -19.78
N ILE A 115 -18.70 6.40 -18.59
CA ILE A 115 -19.61 5.60 -17.76
C ILE A 115 -19.99 6.43 -16.53
N ASP A 116 -21.26 6.83 -16.43
CA ASP A 116 -21.80 7.62 -15.32
C ASP A 116 -21.67 6.84 -13.98
N PRO A 117 -20.71 7.18 -13.09
CA PRO A 117 -20.35 6.35 -11.93
C PRO A 117 -21.42 6.32 -10.84
N LYS A 118 -22.41 7.23 -10.93
CA LYS A 118 -23.46 7.40 -9.92
C LYS A 118 -24.54 6.32 -9.96
N ALA A 119 -24.67 5.57 -11.05
CA ALA A 119 -25.71 4.54 -11.20
C ALA A 119 -25.42 3.22 -10.47
N HIS A 120 -24.17 2.98 -10.02
CA HIS A 120 -23.74 1.68 -9.45
C HIS A 120 -23.21 1.76 -8.00
N GLY A 121 -23.54 2.82 -7.26
CA GLY A 121 -23.22 2.90 -5.82
C GLY A 121 -21.73 3.01 -5.49
N ILE A 122 -20.91 3.42 -6.47
CA ILE A 122 -19.48 3.63 -6.28
C ILE A 122 -19.29 5.05 -5.74
N SER A 123 -19.18 5.16 -4.42
CA SER A 123 -18.72 6.39 -3.78
C SER A 123 -17.30 6.67 -4.25
N LEU A 124 -17.16 7.53 -5.26
CA LEU A 124 -15.92 8.26 -5.53
C LEU A 124 -15.56 8.94 -4.21
N SER A 125 -14.56 8.42 -3.49
CA SER A 125 -14.07 9.08 -2.29
C SER A 125 -13.68 10.49 -2.71
N GLY A 126 -14.53 11.45 -2.34
CA GLY A 126 -14.41 12.82 -2.76
C GLY A 126 -13.00 13.30 -2.51
N VAL A 127 -12.49 14.06 -3.46
CA VAL A 127 -11.30 14.90 -3.32
C VAL A 127 -11.33 15.53 -1.93
N SER A 128 -10.49 15.07 -1.01
CA SER A 128 -10.37 15.72 0.30
C SER A 128 -9.76 17.09 0.06
N PRO A 129 -10.49 18.21 0.25
CA PRO A 129 -10.00 19.54 -0.06
C PRO A 129 -8.95 20.06 0.95
N ALA A 130 -8.36 19.20 1.78
CA ALA A 130 -7.52 19.59 2.90
C ALA A 130 -6.01 19.42 2.67
N ALA A 131 -5.57 18.86 1.54
CA ALA A 131 -4.14 18.64 1.29
C ALA A 131 -3.34 19.91 0.90
N PHE A 132 -3.99 21.05 0.74
CA PHE A 132 -3.33 22.31 0.36
C PHE A 132 -3.02 23.23 1.54
N LEU A 133 -3.47 22.94 2.76
CA LEU A 133 -3.25 23.80 3.95
C LEU A 133 -3.09 22.98 5.25
N SER A 134 -1.99 22.23 5.41
CA SER A 134 -1.44 21.87 6.73
C SER A 134 -0.01 21.37 6.67
#